data_AF-A0A936FTR1-F1
#
_entry.id   AF-A0A936FTR1-F1
#
_cell.length_a   1.000
_cell.length_b   1.000
_cell.length_c   1.000
_cell.angle_alpha   90.00
_cell.angle_beta   90.00
_cell.angle_gamma   90.00
#
_symmetry.space_group_name_H-M   'P 1'
#
loop_
_entity.id
_entity.type
_entity.pdbx_description
1 polymer ?
#
loop_
_entity_poly.entity_id
_entity_poly.type
_entity_poly.pdbx_seq_one_letter_code
_entity_poly.pdbx_strand_id
1 'polypeptide(L)'
;MKSNTKYIEVIDHYAYFVNNRRFNFLFLVILSIFGYISTFPPNENNFSIFYYSYIHLSNNLPLYILYPNEHFDYFFYNPVFATLMGPFTLFPVSISRFFWIIFLTIIFEYTLSKLPLKINYKFYFLLLVFFDFFNNLTHMQGNIPSVACMLLCWVYFEKENFLLATFFTVMAFAIKGYAGIIGLIFLFTSIKNIKKSFIYGLFWFIIIHSIPLLVTKSIPLLVKNYKEWIEVISSSTIREQYSFFGINQVLNLQLTDNVIYIIALIFLLIGFYIQKLYFKNTLFLTSWLMIIVVLFNQSAESPTYIFAVVGMTLLFLYLKNKYISIGYWIAMSICTFFPVGVISFVDTLKYEYFSKAFAVLFFAIIVIISILSKKTEINEITIEA
;
A
#
# COMPACT_ATOMS: atom_id res chain seq x y z
N MET A 1 -34.67 -27.40 -22.16
CA MET A 1 -34.59 -26.10 -21.45
C MET A 1 -34.70 -26.17 -19.91
N LYS A 2 -34.69 -27.34 -19.25
CA LYS A 2 -34.75 -27.45 -17.77
C LYS A 2 -33.41 -27.75 -17.06
N SER A 3 -32.28 -27.82 -17.78
CA SER A 3 -30.98 -28.19 -17.21
C SER A 3 -30.06 -27.02 -16.88
N ASN A 4 -30.32 -25.79 -17.38
CA ASN A 4 -29.45 -24.63 -17.12
C ASN A 4 -29.77 -23.88 -15.83
N THR A 5 -30.97 -24.04 -15.26
CA THR A 5 -31.39 -23.31 -14.05
C THR A 5 -30.71 -23.82 -12.78
N LYS A 6 -30.46 -25.14 -12.68
CA LYS A 6 -29.84 -25.74 -11.48
C LYS A 6 -28.36 -25.39 -11.33
N TYR A 7 -27.63 -25.20 -12.44
CA TYR A 7 -26.23 -24.76 -12.39
C TYR A 7 -26.11 -23.28 -12.02
N ILE A 8 -27.04 -22.45 -12.50
CA ILE A 8 -27.08 -21.02 -12.16
C ILE A 8 -27.41 -20.84 -10.66
N GLU A 9 -28.39 -21.58 -10.13
CA GLU A 9 -28.70 -21.54 -8.69
C GLU A 9 -27.53 -21.99 -7.81
N VAL A 10 -26.76 -22.98 -8.23
CA VAL A 10 -25.58 -23.45 -7.49
C VAL A 10 -24.47 -22.39 -7.51
N ILE A 11 -24.21 -21.77 -8.67
CA ILE A 11 -23.22 -20.69 -8.81
C ILE A 11 -23.64 -19.47 -7.98
N ASP A 12 -24.92 -19.08 -8.01
CA ASP A 12 -25.44 -17.97 -7.22
C ASP A 12 -25.44 -18.28 -5.72
N HIS A 13 -25.69 -19.53 -5.32
CA HIS A 13 -25.62 -19.97 -3.93
C HIS A 13 -24.18 -19.96 -3.39
N TYR A 14 -23.20 -20.41 -4.19
CA TYR A 14 -21.79 -20.30 -3.82
C TYR A 14 -21.31 -18.85 -3.84
N ALA A 15 -21.74 -18.04 -4.82
CA ALA A 15 -21.44 -16.61 -4.85
C ALA A 15 -22.00 -15.90 -3.60
N TYR A 16 -23.18 -16.27 -3.12
CA TYR A 16 -23.77 -15.76 -1.88
C TYR A 16 -23.01 -16.20 -0.63
N PHE A 17 -22.64 -17.49 -0.53
CA PHE A 17 -21.88 -18.01 0.61
C PHE A 17 -20.48 -17.38 0.72
N VAL A 18 -19.84 -17.19 -0.43
CA VAL A 18 -18.50 -16.60 -0.56
C VAL A 18 -18.52 -15.08 -0.41
N ASN A 19 -19.65 -14.40 -0.68
CA ASN A 19 -19.86 -12.98 -0.35
C ASN A 19 -20.14 -12.70 1.12
N ASN A 20 -20.22 -13.73 1.96
CA ASN A 20 -20.54 -13.53 3.36
C ASN A 20 -19.34 -12.89 4.08
N ARG A 21 -19.57 -11.76 4.77
CA ARG A 21 -18.54 -11.11 5.59
C ARG A 21 -17.90 -12.05 6.61
N ARG A 22 -18.66 -13.01 7.15
CA ARG A 22 -18.14 -14.03 8.06
C ARG A 22 -17.18 -14.99 7.36
N PHE A 23 -17.47 -15.36 6.12
CA PHE A 23 -16.58 -16.20 5.31
C PHE A 23 -15.27 -15.47 5.00
N ASN A 24 -15.34 -14.21 4.55
CA ASN A 24 -14.14 -13.40 4.30
C ASN A 24 -13.27 -13.26 5.55
N PHE A 25 -13.89 -13.02 6.71
CA PHE A 25 -13.18 -12.94 7.98
C PHE A 25 -12.52 -14.28 8.35
N LEU A 26 -13.24 -15.39 8.28
CA LEU A 26 -12.68 -16.72 8.57
C LEU A 26 -11.54 -17.09 7.62
N PHE A 27 -11.71 -16.79 6.33
CA PHE A 27 -10.68 -16.97 5.31
C PHE A 27 -9.43 -16.17 5.67
N LEU A 28 -9.58 -14.88 5.99
CA LEU A 28 -8.48 -14.03 6.43
C LEU A 28 -7.79 -14.54 7.70
N VAL A 29 -8.54 -15.04 8.68
CA VAL A 29 -7.97 -15.63 9.91
C VAL A 29 -7.15 -16.88 9.61
N ILE A 30 -7.66 -17.78 8.76
CA ILE A 30 -6.91 -18.98 8.34
C ILE A 30 -5.60 -18.57 7.68
N LEU A 31 -5.64 -17.56 6.81
CA LEU A 31 -4.45 -17.02 6.16
C LEU A 31 -3.46 -16.39 7.13
N SER A 32 -3.94 -15.69 8.16
CA SER A 32 -3.09 -15.18 9.25
C SER A 32 -2.33 -16.30 9.95
N ILE A 33 -3.00 -17.43 10.22
CA ILE A 33 -2.40 -18.59 10.87
C ILE A 33 -1.33 -19.19 9.96
N PHE A 34 -1.62 -19.42 8.68
CA PHE A 34 -0.63 -19.91 7.72
C PHE A 34 0.55 -18.94 7.55
N GLY A 35 0.26 -17.64 7.48
CA GLY A 35 1.28 -16.59 7.40
C GLY A 35 2.20 -16.64 8.62
N TYR A 36 1.63 -16.72 9.82
CA TYR A 36 2.41 -16.85 11.05
C TYR A 36 3.29 -18.10 11.05
N ILE A 37 2.74 -19.27 10.71
CA ILE A 37 3.48 -20.54 10.63
C ILE A 37 4.63 -20.43 9.62
N SER A 38 4.42 -19.77 8.49
CA SER A 38 5.45 -19.61 7.45
C SER A 38 6.63 -18.73 7.89
N THR A 39 6.50 -17.98 8.98
CA THR A 39 7.58 -17.14 9.54
C THR A 39 8.46 -17.87 10.55
N PHE A 40 8.40 -19.21 10.58
CA PHE A 40 9.25 -20.06 11.38
C PHE A 40 10.32 -20.78 10.52
N PRO A 41 11.59 -20.85 10.98
CA PRO A 41 12.11 -20.29 12.22
C PRO A 41 12.15 -18.74 12.20
N PRO A 42 12.14 -18.08 13.39
CA PRO A 42 12.13 -16.62 13.49
C PRO A 42 13.41 -16.00 12.97
N ASN A 43 13.46 -15.72 11.67
CA ASN A 43 14.59 -15.02 11.04
C ASN A 43 14.15 -13.74 10.29
N GLU A 44 12.90 -13.32 10.49
CA GLU A 44 12.33 -12.14 9.83
C GLU A 44 12.84 -10.83 10.46
N ASN A 45 13.80 -10.20 9.80
CA ASN A 45 14.47 -8.97 10.25
C ASN A 45 13.51 -7.77 10.41
N ASN A 46 12.52 -7.65 9.51
CA ASN A 46 11.60 -6.52 9.49
C ASN A 46 10.86 -6.32 10.82
N PHE A 47 10.33 -7.41 11.40
CA PHE A 47 9.61 -7.29 12.65
C PHE A 47 10.52 -6.93 13.81
N SER A 48 11.75 -7.47 13.85
CA SER A 48 12.73 -7.11 14.87
C SER A 48 13.05 -5.62 14.84
N ILE A 49 13.27 -5.04 13.65
CA ILE A 49 13.44 -3.59 13.48
C ILE A 49 12.27 -2.82 14.09
N PHE A 50 11.02 -3.25 13.81
CA PHE A 50 9.84 -2.56 14.33
C PHE A 50 9.71 -2.69 15.85
N TYR A 51 9.95 -3.89 16.38
CA TYR A 51 9.92 -4.16 17.81
C TYR A 51 10.93 -3.32 18.58
N TYR A 52 12.21 -3.36 18.16
CA TYR A 52 13.28 -2.65 18.85
C TYR A 52 13.22 -1.13 18.65
N SER A 53 12.61 -0.63 17.56
CA SER A 53 12.43 0.81 17.36
C SER A 53 11.67 1.49 18.52
N TYR A 54 10.65 0.82 19.09
CA TYR A 54 9.97 1.32 20.29
C TYR A 54 10.87 1.25 21.52
N ILE A 55 11.59 0.13 21.69
CA ILE A 55 12.51 -0.07 22.82
C ILE A 55 13.58 1.03 22.81
N HIS A 56 14.19 1.33 21.66
CA HIS A 56 15.18 2.40 21.51
C HIS A 56 14.58 3.77 21.80
N LEU A 57 13.43 4.08 21.20
CA LEU A 57 12.74 5.34 21.41
C LEU A 57 12.39 5.55 22.89
N SER A 58 11.94 4.50 23.58
CA SER A 58 11.54 4.55 24.99
C SER A 58 12.69 4.69 25.97
N ASN A 59 13.87 4.20 25.59
CA ASN A 59 15.11 4.36 26.36
C ASN A 59 15.94 5.57 25.92
N ASN A 60 15.40 6.44 25.05
CA ASN A 60 16.11 7.59 24.48
C ASN A 60 17.42 7.23 23.76
N LEU A 61 17.50 6.02 23.20
CA LEU A 61 18.63 5.57 22.39
C LEU A 61 18.51 6.13 20.96
N PRO A 62 19.63 6.26 20.22
CA PRO A 62 19.61 6.71 18.82
C PRO A 62 18.75 5.77 17.96
N LEU A 63 17.79 6.31 17.21
CA LEU A 63 16.80 5.50 16.50
C LEU A 63 17.27 5.06 15.10
N TYR A 64 18.18 5.82 14.49
CA TYR A 64 18.55 5.72 13.08
C TYR A 64 19.97 5.19 12.84
N ILE A 65 20.46 4.33 13.74
CA ILE A 65 21.76 3.65 13.64
C ILE A 65 21.59 2.13 13.58
N LEU A 66 22.66 1.41 13.25
CA LEU A 66 22.65 -0.06 13.25
C LEU A 66 22.73 -0.63 14.68
N TYR A 67 21.97 -1.70 14.92
CA TYR A 67 22.03 -2.52 16.13
C TYR A 67 22.23 -4.00 15.76
N PRO A 68 23.43 -4.43 15.33
CA PRO A 68 23.66 -5.76 14.76
C PRO A 68 23.31 -6.96 15.66
N ASN A 69 23.22 -6.73 16.97
CA ASN A 69 22.81 -7.75 17.94
C ASN A 69 21.28 -7.94 18.01
N GLU A 70 20.52 -7.04 17.40
CA GLU A 70 19.05 -6.97 17.49
C GLU A 70 18.39 -7.07 16.11
N HIS A 71 18.98 -6.41 15.10
CA HIS A 71 18.56 -6.45 13.71
C HIS A 71 19.72 -6.07 12.76
N PHE A 72 19.60 -6.42 11.47
CA PHE A 72 20.69 -6.31 10.49
C PHE A 72 20.58 -5.11 9.54
N ASP A 73 19.59 -4.25 9.70
CA ASP A 73 19.36 -3.10 8.82
C ASP A 73 18.90 -1.85 9.59
N TYR A 74 18.86 -0.70 8.93
CA TYR A 74 18.42 0.57 9.51
C TYR A 74 16.90 0.63 9.70
N PHE A 75 16.46 1.41 10.67
CA PHE A 75 15.07 1.81 10.81
C PHE A 75 14.77 3.02 9.90
N PHE A 76 14.07 2.80 8.78
CA PHE A 76 13.76 3.89 7.82
C PHE A 76 12.42 4.61 8.07
N TYR A 77 11.73 4.30 9.17
CA TYR A 77 10.36 4.75 9.41
C TYR A 77 10.33 6.02 10.26
N ASN A 78 9.21 6.75 10.20
CA ASN A 78 9.00 7.98 10.98
C ASN A 78 9.03 7.65 12.49
N PRO A 79 9.48 8.57 13.37
CA PRO A 79 9.45 8.36 14.83
C PRO A 79 8.06 7.99 15.39
N VAL A 80 6.99 8.44 14.72
CA VAL A 80 5.61 8.04 15.07
C VAL A 80 5.43 6.53 14.94
N PHE A 81 5.94 5.90 13.88
CA PHE A 81 5.81 4.47 13.67
C PHE A 81 6.46 3.67 14.79
N ALA A 82 7.64 4.08 15.27
CA ALA A 82 8.28 3.48 16.44
C ALA A 82 7.36 3.54 17.67
N THR A 83 6.64 4.65 17.87
CA THR A 83 5.68 4.75 18.98
C THR A 83 4.46 3.84 18.79
N LEU A 84 3.95 3.71 17.56
CA LEU A 84 2.84 2.82 17.23
C LEU A 84 3.18 1.34 17.47
N MET A 85 4.46 0.97 17.49
CA MET A 85 4.91 -0.38 17.82
C MET A 85 4.85 -0.70 19.32
N GLY A 86 4.70 0.30 20.18
CA GLY A 86 4.69 0.14 21.64
C GLY A 86 3.79 -0.98 22.19
N PRO A 87 2.50 -1.05 21.82
CA PRO A 87 1.61 -2.12 22.28
C PRO A 87 2.11 -3.53 21.96
N PHE A 88 2.84 -3.72 20.85
CA PHE A 88 3.37 -5.03 20.47
C PHE A 88 4.60 -5.43 21.28
N THR A 89 5.30 -4.48 21.90
CA THR A 89 6.49 -4.76 22.74
C THR A 89 6.16 -5.23 24.16
N LEU A 90 4.87 -5.30 24.51
CA LEU A 90 4.41 -5.84 25.80
C LEU A 90 4.62 -7.36 25.94
N PHE A 91 4.96 -8.04 24.84
CA PHE A 91 5.16 -9.48 24.78
C PHE A 91 6.56 -9.82 24.22
N PRO A 92 7.08 -11.03 24.45
CA PRO A 92 8.27 -11.51 23.74
C PRO A 92 8.07 -11.50 22.22
N VAL A 93 9.15 -11.23 21.47
CA VAL A 93 9.16 -11.05 19.99
C VAL A 93 8.30 -12.08 19.25
N SER A 94 8.39 -13.37 19.59
CA SER A 94 7.60 -14.44 18.92
C SER A 94 6.09 -14.29 19.09
N ILE A 95 5.62 -13.81 20.24
CA ILE A 95 4.21 -13.54 20.52
C ILE A 95 3.79 -12.22 19.88
N SER A 96 4.65 -11.21 19.92
CA SER A 96 4.42 -9.91 19.27
C SER A 96 4.20 -10.06 17.76
N ARG A 97 4.96 -10.94 17.10
CA ARG A 97 4.77 -11.29 15.67
C ARG A 97 3.37 -11.83 15.38
N PHE A 98 2.84 -12.69 16.26
CA PHE A 98 1.48 -13.21 16.13
C PHE A 98 0.44 -12.08 16.21
N PHE A 99 0.56 -11.21 17.21
CA PHE A 99 -0.35 -10.05 17.35
C PHE A 99 -0.22 -9.06 16.21
N TRP A 100 0.98 -8.88 15.66
CA TRP A 100 1.21 -8.05 14.47
C TRP A 100 0.44 -8.57 13.27
N ILE A 101 0.54 -9.86 12.96
CA ILE A 101 -0.23 -10.47 11.86
C ILE A 101 -1.74 -10.32 12.07
N ILE A 102 -2.23 -10.53 13.30
CA ILE A 102 -3.65 -10.31 13.63
C ILE A 102 -4.04 -8.86 13.33
N PHE A 103 -3.24 -7.90 13.77
CA PHE A 103 -3.48 -6.48 13.49
C PHE A 103 -3.52 -6.18 12.00
N LEU A 104 -2.54 -6.66 11.22
CA LEU A 104 -2.51 -6.51 9.76
C LEU A 104 -3.77 -7.08 9.08
N THR A 105 -4.28 -8.19 9.62
CA THR A 105 -5.48 -8.85 9.09
C THR A 105 -6.76 -8.10 9.43
N ILE A 106 -6.89 -7.64 10.68
CA ILE A 106 -8.04 -6.85 11.14
C ILE A 106 -8.12 -5.53 10.37
N ILE A 107 -6.99 -4.82 10.21
CA ILE A 107 -7.01 -3.54 9.50
C ILE A 107 -7.34 -3.70 8.01
N PHE A 108 -6.91 -4.80 7.40
CA PHE A 108 -7.26 -5.14 6.02
C PHE A 108 -8.75 -5.48 5.87
N GLU A 109 -9.31 -6.34 6.74
CA GLU A 109 -10.76 -6.64 6.74
C GLU A 109 -11.59 -5.39 6.97
N TYR A 110 -11.21 -4.57 7.96
CA TYR A 110 -11.90 -3.33 8.25
C TYR A 110 -11.91 -2.42 7.03
N THR A 111 -10.77 -2.25 6.37
CA THR A 111 -10.66 -1.45 5.14
C THR A 111 -11.56 -2.00 4.05
N LEU A 112 -11.49 -3.31 3.78
CA LEU A 112 -12.33 -3.99 2.79
C LEU A 112 -13.83 -3.76 3.04
N SER A 113 -14.24 -3.83 4.32
CA SER A 113 -15.63 -3.58 4.72
C SER A 113 -16.10 -2.15 4.43
N LYS A 114 -15.16 -1.19 4.43
CA LYS A 114 -15.43 0.24 4.22
C LYS A 114 -15.32 0.69 2.78
N LEU A 115 -14.65 -0.08 1.90
CA LEU A 115 -14.53 0.27 0.48
C LEU A 115 -15.91 0.53 -0.11
N PRO A 116 -16.12 1.62 -0.87
CA PRO A 116 -17.39 1.94 -1.50
C PRO A 116 -17.56 1.10 -2.77
N LEU A 117 -17.47 -0.22 -2.65
CA LEU A 117 -17.63 -1.19 -3.73
C LEU A 117 -18.87 -2.05 -3.42
N LYS A 118 -19.64 -2.40 -4.46
CA LYS A 118 -20.69 -3.42 -4.34
C LYS A 118 -20.09 -4.73 -3.81
N ILE A 119 -20.88 -5.50 -3.05
CA ILE A 119 -20.40 -6.71 -2.36
C ILE A 119 -19.62 -7.69 -3.25
N ASN A 120 -20.10 -7.99 -4.46
CA ASN A 120 -19.40 -8.87 -5.41
C ASN A 120 -18.00 -8.33 -5.78
N TYR A 121 -17.86 -7.00 -5.91
CA TYR A 121 -16.59 -6.37 -6.25
C TYR A 121 -15.64 -6.29 -5.05
N LYS A 122 -16.14 -6.23 -3.82
CA LYS A 122 -15.31 -6.42 -2.61
C LYS A 122 -14.70 -7.83 -2.61
N PHE A 123 -15.49 -8.84 -2.98
CA PHE A 123 -14.98 -10.20 -3.10
C PHE A 123 -13.93 -10.34 -4.23
N TYR A 124 -14.20 -9.81 -5.42
CA TYR A 124 -13.21 -9.82 -6.51
C TYR A 124 -11.93 -9.07 -6.13
N PHE A 125 -12.06 -7.92 -5.47
CA PHE A 125 -10.92 -7.17 -4.96
C PHE A 125 -10.09 -8.02 -4.00
N LEU A 126 -10.73 -8.67 -3.02
CA LEU A 126 -10.07 -9.57 -2.07
C LEU A 126 -9.28 -10.69 -2.78
N LEU A 127 -9.91 -11.39 -3.74
CA LEU A 127 -9.25 -12.47 -4.48
C LEU A 127 -8.03 -11.98 -5.27
N LEU A 128 -8.15 -10.81 -5.91
CA LEU A 128 -7.13 -10.28 -6.80
C LEU A 128 -5.91 -9.75 -6.03
N VAL A 129 -6.10 -9.18 -4.83
CA VAL A 129 -4.99 -8.65 -4.00
C VAL A 129 -4.47 -9.67 -2.98
N PHE A 130 -5.09 -10.86 -2.90
CA PHE A 130 -4.85 -11.86 -1.87
C PHE A 130 -3.37 -12.26 -1.71
N PHE A 131 -2.70 -12.60 -2.82
CA PHE A 131 -1.32 -13.08 -2.76
C PHE A 131 -0.34 -11.99 -2.29
N ASP A 132 -0.53 -10.73 -2.68
CA ASP A 132 0.28 -9.61 -2.21
C ASP A 132 0.01 -9.28 -0.74
N PHE A 133 -1.24 -9.43 -0.29
CA PHE A 133 -1.59 -9.35 1.13
C PHE A 133 -0.87 -10.46 1.92
N PHE A 134 -0.96 -11.71 1.47
CA PHE A 134 -0.28 -12.84 2.11
C PHE A 134 1.23 -12.65 2.14
N ASN A 135 1.84 -12.19 1.04
CA ASN A 135 3.27 -11.89 0.96
C ASN A 135 3.70 -10.83 2.01
N ASN A 136 2.85 -9.86 2.31
CA ASN A 136 3.14 -8.89 3.37
C ASN A 136 3.03 -9.47 4.78
N LEU A 137 2.14 -10.44 5.00
CA LEU A 137 2.06 -11.17 6.26
C LEU A 137 3.33 -12.01 6.51
N THR A 138 3.79 -12.74 5.49
CA THR A 138 4.97 -13.62 5.62
C THR A 138 6.26 -12.84 5.84
N HIS A 139 6.39 -11.63 5.28
CA HIS A 139 7.56 -10.76 5.46
C HIS A 139 7.40 -9.75 6.62
N MET A 140 6.31 -9.85 7.39
CA MET A 140 6.02 -8.97 8.54
C MET A 140 6.04 -7.47 8.24
N GLN A 141 5.64 -7.07 7.03
CA GLN A 141 5.83 -5.70 6.51
C GLN A 141 4.79 -4.68 7.00
N GLY A 142 5.22 -3.41 7.10
CA GLY A 142 4.35 -2.27 7.45
C GLY A 142 3.51 -1.69 6.30
N ASN A 143 3.42 -2.38 5.15
CA ASN A 143 2.73 -1.87 3.96
C ASN A 143 1.19 -1.93 4.09
N ILE A 144 0.64 -2.99 4.69
CA ILE A 144 -0.82 -3.18 4.79
C ILE A 144 -1.50 -2.02 5.55
N PRO A 145 -0.99 -1.55 6.71
CA PRO A 145 -1.57 -0.39 7.39
C PRO A 145 -1.48 0.90 6.56
N SER A 146 -0.41 1.07 5.77
CA SER A 146 -0.24 2.23 4.88
C SER A 146 -1.26 2.21 3.73
N VAL A 147 -1.42 1.06 3.07
CA VAL A 147 -2.46 0.84 2.04
C VAL A 147 -3.85 1.07 2.63
N ALA A 148 -4.12 0.55 3.83
CA ALA A 148 -5.37 0.76 4.53
C ALA A 148 -5.65 2.25 4.77
N CYS A 149 -4.65 3.01 5.23
CA CYS A 149 -4.78 4.46 5.41
C CYS A 149 -5.03 5.18 4.08
N MET A 150 -4.34 4.82 3.00
CA MET A 150 -4.60 5.43 1.68
C MET A 150 -6.03 5.16 1.20
N LEU A 151 -6.52 3.93 1.34
CA LEU A 151 -7.88 3.55 0.95
C LEU A 151 -8.93 4.20 1.86
N LEU A 152 -8.73 4.22 3.17
CA LEU A 152 -9.65 4.87 4.11
C LEU A 152 -9.67 6.38 3.94
N CYS A 153 -8.53 6.99 3.58
CA CYS A 153 -8.49 8.39 3.15
C CYS A 153 -9.48 8.60 1.99
N TRP A 154 -9.37 7.82 0.92
CA TRP A 154 -10.31 7.86 -0.20
C TRP A 154 -11.77 7.62 0.23
N VAL A 155 -12.05 6.59 1.05
CA VAL A 155 -13.41 6.31 1.53
C VAL A 155 -14.03 7.48 2.27
N TYR A 156 -13.33 8.05 3.25
CA TYR A 156 -13.88 9.16 4.04
C TYR A 156 -13.90 10.47 3.26
N PHE A 157 -13.04 10.60 2.27
CA PHE A 157 -13.02 11.72 1.35
C PHE A 157 -14.26 11.74 0.44
N GLU A 158 -14.62 10.60 -0.17
CA GLU A 158 -15.87 10.48 -0.96
C GLU A 158 -17.12 10.69 -0.09
N LYS A 159 -17.03 10.41 1.21
CA LYS A 159 -18.10 10.69 2.19
C LYS A 159 -18.11 12.13 2.72
N GLU A 160 -17.26 13.01 2.18
CA GLU A 160 -17.04 14.39 2.63
C GLU A 160 -16.66 14.52 4.13
N ASN A 161 -16.22 13.44 4.77
CA ASN A 161 -15.70 13.44 6.13
C ASN A 161 -14.21 13.82 6.10
N PHE A 162 -13.94 15.10 5.86
CA PHE A 162 -12.59 15.62 5.74
C PHE A 162 -11.76 15.48 7.01
N LEU A 163 -12.38 15.40 8.20
CA LEU A 163 -11.66 15.19 9.45
C LEU A 163 -11.01 13.80 9.46
N LEU A 164 -11.75 12.75 9.13
CA LEU A 164 -11.19 11.40 9.07
C LEU A 164 -10.32 11.19 7.83
N ALA A 165 -10.67 11.75 6.68
CA ALA A 165 -9.85 11.63 5.47
C ALA A 165 -8.44 12.21 5.68
N THR A 166 -8.34 13.36 6.34
CA THR A 166 -7.04 13.99 6.66
C THR A 166 -6.30 13.24 7.77
N PHE A 167 -7.00 12.68 8.77
CA PHE A 167 -6.39 11.76 9.75
C PHE A 167 -5.67 10.60 9.05
N PHE A 168 -6.36 9.90 8.16
CA PHE A 168 -5.76 8.78 7.44
C PHE A 168 -4.65 9.20 6.47
N THR A 169 -4.71 10.40 5.90
CA THR A 169 -3.61 10.96 5.10
C THR A 169 -2.34 11.15 5.93
N VAL A 170 -2.46 11.81 7.08
CA VAL A 170 -1.32 12.05 7.98
C VAL A 170 -0.82 10.73 8.56
N MET A 171 -1.70 9.79 8.90
CA MET A 171 -1.32 8.47 9.38
C MET A 171 -0.60 7.66 8.30
N ALA A 172 -1.04 7.71 7.04
CA ALA A 172 -0.33 7.06 5.93
C ALA A 172 1.11 7.56 5.84
N PHE A 173 1.32 8.88 5.88
CA PHE A 173 2.65 9.49 5.91
C PHE A 173 3.47 9.06 7.15
N ALA A 174 2.84 9.03 8.32
CA ALA A 174 3.49 8.67 9.58
C ALA A 174 3.90 7.19 9.65
N ILE A 175 3.23 6.30 8.91
CA ILE A 175 3.62 4.88 8.81
C ILE A 175 4.69 4.74 7.74
N LYS A 176 4.40 5.15 6.49
CA LYS A 176 5.38 5.16 5.40
C LYS A 176 5.33 6.50 4.69
N GLY A 177 6.42 7.28 4.75
CA GLY A 177 6.46 8.66 4.26
C GLY A 177 5.87 8.85 2.85
N TYR A 178 6.23 7.97 1.92
CA TYR A 178 5.73 8.03 0.54
C TYR A 178 4.20 7.81 0.42
N ALA A 179 3.57 7.07 1.34
CA ALA A 179 2.12 6.80 1.31
C ALA A 179 1.29 8.08 1.57
N GLY A 180 1.91 9.12 2.14
CA GLY A 180 1.31 10.45 2.29
C GLY A 180 0.90 11.12 0.97
N ILE A 181 1.42 10.64 -0.17
CA ILE A 181 1.05 11.11 -1.51
C ILE A 181 -0.46 11.03 -1.77
N ILE A 182 -1.20 10.16 -1.06
CA ILE A 182 -2.66 10.11 -1.16
C ILE A 182 -3.33 11.46 -0.85
N GLY A 183 -2.71 12.33 -0.06
CA GLY A 183 -3.20 13.68 0.22
C GLY A 183 -3.38 14.55 -1.04
N LEU A 184 -2.80 14.16 -2.16
CA LEU A 184 -2.99 14.83 -3.45
C LEU A 184 -4.43 14.71 -3.99
N ILE A 185 -5.24 13.75 -3.51
CA ILE A 185 -6.67 13.69 -3.89
C ILE A 185 -7.42 14.98 -3.53
N PHE A 186 -7.02 15.66 -2.44
CA PHE A 186 -7.65 16.90 -1.99
C PHE A 186 -7.44 18.08 -2.95
N LEU A 187 -6.46 18.00 -3.85
CA LEU A 187 -6.26 19.00 -4.90
C LEU A 187 -7.27 18.87 -6.05
N PHE A 188 -8.01 17.75 -6.13
CA PHE A 188 -8.97 17.54 -7.20
C PHE A 188 -10.24 18.38 -6.94
N THR A 189 -10.45 19.37 -7.81
CA THR A 189 -11.26 20.58 -7.61
C THR A 189 -12.77 20.39 -7.62
N SER A 190 -13.30 19.17 -7.71
CA SER A 190 -14.74 18.92 -7.52
C SER A 190 -15.23 19.19 -6.09
N ILE A 191 -14.33 19.61 -5.19
CA ILE A 191 -14.56 19.57 -3.74
C ILE A 191 -14.71 20.94 -3.13
N LYS A 192 -15.86 21.07 -2.46
CA LYS A 192 -16.18 22.12 -1.50
C LYS A 192 -15.27 21.91 -0.27
N ASN A 193 -14.44 22.89 0.06
CA ASN A 193 -13.71 23.05 1.34
C ASN A 193 -12.24 22.59 1.45
N ILE A 194 -11.38 22.87 0.46
CA ILE A 194 -9.91 22.71 0.57
C ILE A 194 -9.33 23.33 1.86
N LYS A 195 -9.81 24.52 2.25
CA LYS A 195 -9.37 25.21 3.48
C LYS A 195 -9.64 24.37 4.73
N LYS A 196 -10.81 23.74 4.82
CA LYS A 196 -11.22 22.90 5.94
C LYS A 196 -10.33 21.66 6.03
N SER A 197 -10.08 21.01 4.89
CA SER A 197 -9.17 19.87 4.81
C SER A 197 -7.74 20.24 5.21
N PHE A 198 -7.26 21.42 4.81
CA PHE A 198 -5.94 21.90 5.23
C PHE A 198 -5.86 22.08 6.76
N ILE A 199 -6.86 22.73 7.37
CA ILE A 199 -6.92 22.94 8.83
C ILE A 199 -6.96 21.60 9.58
N TYR A 200 -7.79 20.65 9.16
CA TYR A 200 -7.85 19.33 9.78
C TYR A 200 -6.57 18.52 9.56
N GLY A 201 -5.96 18.63 8.38
CA GLY A 201 -4.66 18.05 8.11
C GLY A 201 -3.59 18.58 9.05
N LEU A 202 -3.51 19.91 9.23
CA LEU A 202 -2.56 20.53 10.16
C LEU A 202 -2.82 20.10 11.61
N PHE A 203 -4.09 20.06 12.02
CA PHE A 203 -4.51 19.57 13.34
C PHE A 203 -4.01 18.13 13.59
N TRP A 204 -4.25 17.21 12.65
CA TRP A 204 -3.78 15.83 12.77
C TRP A 204 -2.26 15.71 12.66
N PHE A 205 -1.62 16.53 11.82
CA PHE A 205 -0.18 16.54 11.69
C PHE A 205 0.49 16.84 13.03
N ILE A 206 0.04 17.91 13.71
CA ILE A 206 0.53 18.28 15.04
C ILE A 206 0.27 17.16 16.05
N ILE A 207 -0.97 16.64 16.13
CA ILE A 207 -1.31 15.61 17.12
C ILE A 207 -0.49 14.34 16.91
N ILE A 208 -0.51 13.79 15.69
CA ILE A 208 0.14 12.51 15.39
C ILE A 208 1.65 12.61 15.54
N HIS A 209 2.29 13.68 15.06
CA HIS A 209 3.74 13.85 15.18
C HIS A 209 4.19 14.24 16.60
N SER A 210 3.25 14.59 17.48
CA SER A 210 3.51 14.78 18.92
C SER A 210 3.39 13.48 19.72
N ILE A 211 2.82 12.40 19.18
CA ILE A 211 2.66 11.11 19.88
C ILE A 211 3.98 10.57 20.47
N PRO A 212 5.13 10.65 19.78
CA PRO A 212 6.40 10.21 20.37
C PRO A 212 6.77 10.90 21.68
N LEU A 213 6.27 12.12 21.95
CA LEU A 213 6.51 12.83 23.22
C LEU A 213 5.91 12.10 24.42
N LEU A 214 4.88 11.27 24.23
CA LEU A 214 4.32 10.43 25.29
C LEU A 214 5.36 9.47 25.86
N VAL A 215 6.35 9.12 25.05
CA VAL A 215 7.40 8.16 25.38
C VAL A 215 8.71 8.86 25.71
N THR A 216 9.20 9.72 24.81
CA THR A 216 10.51 10.37 24.98
C THR A 216 10.53 11.46 26.04
N LYS A 217 9.37 12.09 26.30
CA LYS A 217 9.21 13.23 27.22
C LYS A 217 10.17 14.40 26.94
N SER A 218 10.70 14.50 25.72
CA SER A 218 11.74 15.47 25.34
C SER A 218 11.53 16.00 23.92
N ILE A 219 11.16 17.28 23.82
CA ILE A 219 11.03 17.98 22.54
C ILE A 219 12.37 18.05 21.79
N PRO A 220 13.52 18.39 22.42
CA PRO A 220 14.80 18.40 21.71
C PRO A 220 15.17 17.04 21.13
N LEU A 221 14.90 15.95 21.85
CA LEU A 221 15.16 14.60 21.36
C LEU A 221 14.23 14.23 20.19
N LEU A 222 12.94 14.61 20.27
CA LEU A 222 12.02 14.39 19.16
C LEU A 222 12.46 15.12 17.88
N VAL A 223 12.87 16.39 18.01
CA VAL A 223 13.41 17.17 16.88
C VAL A 223 14.66 16.52 16.32
N LYS A 224 15.55 16.02 17.18
CA LYS A 224 16.75 15.28 16.75
C LYS A 224 16.37 14.03 15.95
N ASN A 225 15.44 13.21 16.46
CA ASN A 225 14.98 12.00 15.76
C ASN A 225 14.38 12.34 14.38
N TYR A 226 13.61 13.42 14.25
CA TYR A 226 13.09 13.84 12.94
C TYR A 226 14.19 14.28 11.97
N LYS A 227 15.24 14.95 12.45
CA LYS A 227 16.40 15.32 11.60
C LYS A 227 17.14 14.08 11.11
N GLU A 228 17.44 13.16 12.02
CA GLU A 228 18.12 11.89 11.69
C GLU A 228 17.28 11.02 10.76
N TRP A 229 15.94 11.01 10.92
CA TRP A 229 15.03 10.34 10.00
C TRP A 229 15.16 10.88 8.57
N ILE A 230 15.15 12.21 8.41
CA ILE A 230 15.30 12.84 7.09
C ILE A 230 16.66 12.51 6.48
N GLU A 231 17.71 12.52 7.28
CA GLU A 231 19.07 12.17 6.84
C GLU A 231 19.15 10.73 6.34
N VAL A 232 18.65 9.76 7.10
CA VAL A 232 18.75 8.34 6.73
C VAL A 232 17.93 8.03 5.47
N ILE A 233 16.72 8.58 5.32
CA ILE A 233 15.88 8.31 4.12
C ILE A 233 16.36 9.07 2.87
N SER A 234 17.22 10.06 3.04
CA SER A 234 17.83 10.83 1.94
C SER A 234 19.24 10.33 1.59
N SER A 235 19.76 9.38 2.36
CA SER A 235 21.08 8.80 2.14
C SER A 235 21.05 7.67 1.10
N SER A 236 22.23 7.32 0.58
CA SER A 236 22.41 6.16 -0.32
C SER A 236 22.37 4.81 0.41
N THR A 237 21.98 4.77 1.69
CA THR A 237 21.88 3.53 2.46
C THR A 237 20.68 2.69 2.05
N ILE A 238 19.65 3.29 1.45
CA ILE A 238 18.52 2.58 0.84
C ILE A 238 19.04 1.79 -0.36
N ARG A 239 18.86 0.47 -0.33
CA ARG A 239 19.36 -0.45 -1.38
C ARG A 239 18.25 -0.94 -2.31
N GLU A 240 16.99 -0.76 -1.93
CA GLU A 240 15.83 -1.42 -2.49
C GLU A 240 15.30 -0.70 -3.74
N GLN A 241 15.93 -0.95 -4.88
CA GLN A 241 15.58 -0.28 -6.15
C GLN A 241 14.55 -1.03 -7.00
N TYR A 242 13.59 -1.77 -6.40
CA TYR A 242 12.59 -2.55 -7.14
C TYR A 242 11.48 -1.68 -7.75
N SER A 243 11.85 -0.67 -8.53
CA SER A 243 11.00 0.31 -9.18
C SER A 243 11.63 0.74 -10.51
N PHE A 244 11.26 1.92 -11.04
CA PHE A 244 11.88 2.48 -12.24
C PHE A 244 13.40 2.69 -12.09
N PHE A 245 13.92 2.81 -10.86
CA PHE A 245 15.36 2.84 -10.58
C PHE A 245 16.04 1.53 -11.03
N GLY A 246 15.45 0.38 -10.75
CA GLY A 246 15.93 -0.92 -11.23
C GLY A 246 15.83 -1.06 -12.76
N ILE A 247 14.78 -0.51 -13.39
CA ILE A 247 14.68 -0.44 -14.86
C ILE A 247 15.84 0.37 -15.45
N ASN A 248 16.13 1.54 -14.86
CA ASN A 248 17.25 2.40 -15.26
C ASN A 248 18.60 1.65 -15.19
N GLN A 249 18.78 0.83 -14.14
CA GLN A 249 19.96 -0.01 -13.95
C GLN A 249 20.07 -1.14 -14.99
N VAL A 250 19.03 -1.97 -15.15
CA VAL A 250 19.07 -3.15 -16.04
C VAL A 250 19.16 -2.78 -17.52
N LEU A 251 18.53 -1.68 -17.92
CA LEU A 251 18.63 -1.17 -19.29
C LEU A 251 19.85 -0.27 -19.53
N ASN A 252 20.66 0.00 -18.49
CA ASN A 252 21.80 0.91 -18.54
C ASN A 252 21.44 2.28 -19.18
N LEU A 253 20.32 2.87 -18.76
CA LEU A 253 19.85 4.15 -19.32
C LEU A 253 20.65 5.36 -18.82
N GLN A 254 21.43 5.18 -17.74
CA GLN A 254 22.28 6.21 -17.13
C GLN A 254 21.52 7.49 -16.74
N LEU A 255 20.24 7.37 -16.39
CA LEU A 255 19.45 8.49 -15.90
C LEU A 255 19.84 8.81 -14.46
N THR A 256 19.93 10.10 -14.15
CA THR A 256 20.11 10.57 -12.76
C THR A 256 18.79 10.52 -12.00
N ASP A 257 18.85 10.44 -10.67
CA ASP A 257 17.67 10.41 -9.80
C ASP A 257 16.74 11.60 -10.07
N ASN A 258 17.29 12.79 -10.29
CA ASN A 258 16.53 13.99 -10.64
C ASN A 258 15.71 13.82 -11.93
N VAL A 259 16.27 13.13 -12.94
CA VAL A 259 15.53 12.83 -14.18
C VAL A 259 14.41 11.83 -13.91
N ILE A 260 14.67 10.81 -13.08
CA ILE A 260 13.63 9.84 -12.67
C ILE A 260 12.50 10.57 -11.92
N TYR A 261 12.81 11.51 -11.02
CA TYR A 261 11.81 12.31 -10.33
C TYR A 261 11.02 13.23 -11.27
N ILE A 262 11.64 13.78 -12.32
CA ILE A 262 10.93 14.53 -13.36
C ILE A 262 9.96 13.60 -14.12
N ILE A 263 10.38 12.39 -14.48
CA ILE A 263 9.50 11.39 -15.11
C ILE A 263 8.32 11.06 -14.18
N ALA A 264 8.58 10.85 -12.88
CA ALA A 264 7.55 10.63 -11.89
C ALA A 264 6.54 11.78 -11.82
N LEU A 265 7.03 13.02 -11.84
CA LEU A 265 6.19 14.22 -11.88
C LEU A 265 5.34 14.28 -13.16
N ILE A 266 5.90 13.92 -14.32
CA ILE A 266 5.14 13.84 -15.58
C ILE A 266 4.00 12.82 -15.47
N PHE A 267 4.28 11.61 -14.97
CA PHE A 267 3.25 10.59 -14.73
C PHE A 267 2.18 11.06 -13.74
N LEU A 268 2.58 11.74 -12.68
CA LEU A 268 1.66 12.34 -11.72
C LEU A 268 0.74 13.37 -12.40
N LEU A 269 1.29 14.29 -13.17
CA LEU A 269 0.54 15.33 -13.89
C LEU A 269 -0.40 14.75 -14.95
N ILE A 270 0.03 13.69 -15.66
CA ILE A 270 -0.84 12.94 -16.58
C ILE A 270 -2.05 12.37 -15.83
N GLY A 271 -1.83 11.77 -14.66
CA GLY A 271 -2.92 11.28 -13.81
C GLY A 271 -3.91 12.37 -13.42
N PHE A 272 -3.42 13.53 -12.97
CA PHE A 272 -4.27 14.69 -12.67
C PHE A 272 -5.05 15.18 -13.88
N TYR A 273 -4.39 15.24 -15.04
CA TYR A 273 -5.02 15.66 -16.29
C TYR A 273 -6.14 14.69 -16.71
N ILE A 274 -5.88 13.39 -16.69
CA ILE A 274 -6.87 12.35 -16.98
C ILE A 274 -8.04 12.40 -15.99
N GLN A 275 -7.75 12.50 -14.70
CA GLN A 275 -8.75 12.64 -13.64
C GLN A 275 -9.66 13.83 -13.93
N LYS A 276 -9.10 15.00 -14.27
CA LYS A 276 -9.86 16.22 -14.58
C LYS A 276 -10.78 16.11 -15.78
N LEU A 277 -10.33 15.43 -16.83
CA LEU A 277 -11.07 15.37 -18.09
C LEU A 277 -12.13 14.27 -18.12
N TYR A 278 -11.88 13.13 -17.47
CA TYR A 278 -12.66 11.92 -17.70
C TYR A 278 -13.42 11.41 -16.48
N PHE A 279 -13.09 11.87 -15.26
CA PHE A 279 -13.63 11.28 -14.03
C PHE A 279 -14.15 12.33 -13.04
N LYS A 280 -15.29 12.04 -12.42
CA LYS A 280 -15.93 12.91 -11.41
C LYS A 280 -15.56 12.52 -9.97
N ASN A 281 -15.58 11.22 -9.66
CA ASN A 281 -15.10 10.67 -8.38
C ASN A 281 -13.56 10.56 -8.40
N THR A 282 -12.94 10.31 -7.25
CA THR A 282 -11.47 10.22 -7.12
C THR A 282 -10.93 8.79 -7.11
N LEU A 283 -11.71 7.79 -7.52
CA LEU A 283 -11.25 6.41 -7.60
C LEU A 283 -10.05 6.28 -8.55
N PHE A 284 -10.13 6.89 -9.73
CA PHE A 284 -9.03 6.86 -10.70
C PHE A 284 -7.76 7.48 -10.10
N LEU A 285 -7.84 8.71 -9.56
CA LEU A 285 -6.68 9.38 -8.97
C LEU A 285 -6.11 8.60 -7.78
N THR A 286 -6.95 8.09 -6.89
CA THR A 286 -6.52 7.23 -5.77
C THR A 286 -5.72 6.03 -6.28
N SER A 287 -6.27 5.32 -7.26
CA SER A 287 -5.63 4.14 -7.85
C SER A 287 -4.33 4.49 -8.57
N TRP A 288 -4.32 5.61 -9.28
CA TRP A 288 -3.14 6.13 -9.97
C TRP A 288 -2.02 6.48 -8.99
N LEU A 289 -2.33 7.19 -7.90
CA LEU A 289 -1.34 7.54 -6.87
C LEU A 289 -0.73 6.28 -6.23
N MET A 290 -1.53 5.23 -5.99
CA MET A 290 -1.04 3.96 -5.46
C MET A 290 -0.13 3.19 -6.44
N ILE A 291 -0.29 3.38 -7.75
CA ILE A 291 0.60 2.83 -8.77
C ILE A 291 1.92 3.62 -8.80
N ILE A 292 1.82 4.96 -8.91
CA ILE A 292 2.97 5.86 -9.06
C ILE A 292 3.89 5.82 -7.82
N VAL A 293 3.31 5.70 -6.62
CA VAL A 293 4.08 5.65 -5.36
C VAL A 293 4.98 4.41 -5.22
N VAL A 294 4.74 3.36 -6.00
CA VAL A 294 5.65 2.20 -6.07
C VAL A 294 6.57 2.34 -7.26
N LEU A 295 6.01 2.70 -8.41
CA LEU A 295 6.73 2.73 -9.68
C LEU A 295 7.95 3.66 -9.65
N PHE A 296 7.91 4.75 -8.88
CA PHE A 296 9.02 5.72 -8.78
C PHE A 296 9.58 5.83 -7.36
N ASN A 297 9.57 4.75 -6.59
CA ASN A 297 10.06 4.71 -5.22
C ASN A 297 11.41 4.00 -5.12
N GLN A 298 12.42 4.73 -4.65
CA GLN A 298 13.78 4.23 -4.47
C GLN A 298 13.94 3.19 -3.35
N SER A 299 12.91 3.02 -2.52
CA SER A 299 12.84 2.04 -1.42
C SER A 299 11.77 0.97 -1.67
N ALA A 300 11.35 0.78 -2.92
CA ALA A 300 10.36 -0.24 -3.25
C ALA A 300 11.00 -1.63 -3.15
N GLU A 301 10.32 -2.54 -2.46
CA GLU A 301 10.69 -3.95 -2.34
C GLU A 301 9.58 -4.83 -2.92
N SER A 302 9.83 -6.14 -3.05
CA SER A 302 8.80 -7.09 -3.50
C SER A 302 7.47 -6.98 -2.74
N PRO A 303 7.42 -6.87 -1.38
CA PRO A 303 6.16 -6.68 -0.65
C PRO A 303 5.52 -5.29 -0.84
N THR A 304 6.29 -4.27 -1.21
CA THR A 304 5.80 -2.90 -1.46
C THR A 304 4.85 -2.85 -2.67
N TYR A 305 4.87 -3.86 -3.55
CA TYR A 305 3.98 -3.91 -4.72
C TYR A 305 2.49 -4.04 -4.38
N ILE A 306 2.11 -4.36 -3.13
CA ILE A 306 0.71 -4.36 -2.71
C ILE A 306 0.01 -3.02 -3.00
N PHE A 307 0.70 -1.89 -2.90
CA PHE A 307 0.14 -0.58 -3.26
C PHE A 307 -0.23 -0.54 -4.75
N ALA A 308 0.72 -0.89 -5.64
CA ALA A 308 0.48 -0.92 -7.08
C ALA A 308 -0.59 -1.94 -7.45
N VAL A 309 -0.55 -3.15 -6.89
CA VAL A 309 -1.53 -4.21 -7.14
C VAL A 309 -2.94 -3.77 -6.73
N VAL A 310 -3.11 -3.10 -5.59
CA VAL A 310 -4.39 -2.51 -5.21
C VAL A 310 -4.84 -1.46 -6.21
N GLY A 311 -3.98 -0.53 -6.60
CA GLY A 311 -4.31 0.50 -7.60
C GLY A 311 -4.69 -0.11 -8.97
N MET A 312 -3.91 -1.07 -9.47
CA MET A 312 -4.20 -1.79 -10.71
C MET A 312 -5.52 -2.55 -10.64
N THR A 313 -5.79 -3.21 -9.52
CA THR A 313 -7.04 -3.95 -9.28
C THR A 313 -8.24 -3.01 -9.30
N LEU A 314 -8.17 -1.87 -8.62
CA LEU A 314 -9.24 -0.88 -8.64
C LEU A 314 -9.49 -0.34 -10.05
N LEU A 315 -8.43 -0.02 -10.82
CA LEU A 315 -8.58 0.42 -12.21
C LEU A 315 -9.15 -0.68 -13.11
N PHE A 316 -8.72 -1.93 -12.95
CA PHE A 316 -9.26 -3.06 -13.70
C PHE A 316 -10.76 -3.27 -13.46
N LEU A 317 -11.20 -3.19 -12.19
CA LEU A 317 -12.61 -3.33 -11.85
C LEU A 317 -13.44 -2.12 -12.32
N TYR A 318 -12.84 -0.93 -12.32
CA TYR A 318 -13.50 0.34 -12.63
C TYR A 318 -13.59 0.67 -14.12
N LEU A 319 -12.59 0.29 -14.92
CA LEU A 319 -12.48 0.67 -16.33
C LEU A 319 -12.79 -0.52 -17.25
N LYS A 320 -13.88 -0.42 -18.00
CA LYS A 320 -14.23 -1.38 -19.06
C LYS A 320 -13.44 -1.07 -20.31
N ASN A 321 -12.31 -1.76 -20.47
CA ASN A 321 -11.52 -1.72 -21.69
C ASN A 321 -10.74 -3.02 -21.87
N LYS A 322 -10.77 -3.58 -23.09
CA LYS A 322 -10.09 -4.85 -23.42
C LYS A 322 -8.58 -4.78 -23.21
N TYR A 323 -7.93 -3.68 -23.58
CA TYR A 323 -6.48 -3.52 -23.46
C TYR A 323 -6.06 -3.35 -22.00
N ILE A 324 -6.82 -2.59 -21.21
CA ILE A 324 -6.62 -2.50 -19.75
C ILE A 324 -6.74 -3.89 -19.12
N SER A 325 -7.73 -4.68 -19.53
CA SER A 325 -7.91 -6.05 -19.02
C SER A 325 -6.72 -6.96 -19.37
N ILE A 326 -6.25 -6.93 -20.62
CA ILE A 326 -5.07 -7.70 -21.05
C ILE A 326 -3.82 -7.24 -20.29
N GLY A 327 -3.59 -5.93 -20.23
CA GLY A 327 -2.45 -5.35 -19.51
C GLY A 327 -2.46 -5.70 -18.03
N TYR A 328 -3.64 -5.70 -17.40
CA TYR A 328 -3.82 -6.10 -16.01
C TYR A 328 -3.39 -7.54 -15.78
N TRP A 329 -3.89 -8.49 -16.58
CA TRP A 329 -3.56 -9.90 -16.41
C TRP A 329 -2.08 -10.21 -16.70
N ILE A 330 -1.47 -9.50 -17.65
CA ILE A 330 -0.01 -9.56 -17.88
C ILE A 330 0.74 -9.01 -16.65
N ALA A 331 0.29 -7.89 -16.09
CA ALA A 331 0.96 -7.30 -14.95
C ALA A 331 0.83 -8.18 -13.69
N MET A 332 -0.35 -8.73 -13.44
CA MET A 332 -0.63 -9.60 -12.29
C MET A 332 0.09 -10.95 -12.38
N SER A 333 0.27 -11.51 -13.58
CA SER A 333 1.05 -12.74 -13.72
C SER A 333 2.50 -12.53 -13.29
N ILE A 334 3.10 -11.39 -13.64
CA ILE A 334 4.48 -11.05 -13.26
C ILE A 334 4.55 -10.63 -11.78
N CYS A 335 3.65 -9.77 -11.30
CA CYS A 335 3.71 -9.25 -9.93
C CYS A 335 3.33 -10.28 -8.87
N THR A 336 2.24 -11.02 -9.10
CA THR A 336 1.45 -11.63 -8.04
C THR A 336 1.38 -13.15 -8.12
N PHE A 337 1.05 -13.74 -9.29
CA PHE A 337 0.65 -15.16 -9.36
C PHE A 337 1.77 -16.21 -9.23
N PHE A 338 3.03 -15.79 -9.21
CA PHE A 338 4.15 -16.69 -8.92
C PHE A 338 4.80 -16.30 -7.59
N PRO A 339 4.39 -16.91 -6.45
CA PRO A 339 5.02 -16.62 -5.16
C PRO A 339 6.53 -16.89 -5.21
N VAL A 340 7.27 -16.12 -4.40
CA VAL A 340 8.73 -16.22 -4.32
C VAL A 340 9.12 -17.63 -3.85
N GLY A 341 10.14 -18.22 -4.46
CA GLY A 341 10.66 -19.54 -4.09
C GLY A 341 9.93 -20.72 -4.74
N VAL A 342 8.87 -20.49 -5.53
CA VAL A 342 8.18 -21.55 -6.27
C VAL A 342 8.87 -21.87 -7.58
N ILE A 343 9.33 -20.84 -8.31
CA ILE A 343 9.99 -20.99 -9.61
C ILE A 343 11.20 -20.04 -9.63
N SER A 344 12.41 -20.61 -9.54
CA SER A 344 13.67 -19.84 -9.49
C SER A 344 13.84 -18.87 -10.65
N PHE A 345 13.49 -19.28 -11.87
CA PHE A 345 13.52 -18.41 -13.04
C PHE A 345 12.63 -17.16 -12.87
N VAL A 346 11.46 -17.33 -12.26
CA VAL A 346 10.54 -16.20 -12.01
C VAL A 346 11.10 -15.29 -10.91
N ASP A 347 11.76 -15.86 -9.91
CA ASP A 347 12.47 -15.08 -8.89
C ASP A 347 13.59 -14.26 -9.51
N THR A 348 14.43 -14.86 -10.37
CA THR A 348 15.46 -14.13 -11.13
C THR A 348 14.84 -12.99 -11.94
N LEU A 349 13.74 -13.23 -12.67
CA LEU A 349 13.05 -12.16 -13.40
C LEU A 349 12.57 -11.03 -12.47
N LYS A 350 12.09 -11.36 -11.28
CA LYS A 350 11.59 -10.37 -10.31
C LYS A 350 12.71 -9.56 -9.69
N TYR A 351 13.77 -10.24 -9.28
CA TYR A 351 14.79 -9.66 -8.42
C TYR A 351 15.99 -9.12 -9.18
N GLU A 352 16.45 -9.80 -10.24
CA GLU A 352 17.61 -9.37 -11.02
C GLU A 352 17.21 -8.49 -12.21
N TYR A 353 16.04 -8.76 -12.81
CA TYR A 353 15.56 -8.04 -14.00
C TYR A 353 14.43 -7.04 -13.70
N PHE A 354 14.06 -6.86 -12.43
CA PHE A 354 13.03 -5.92 -11.97
C PHE A 354 11.70 -6.01 -12.75
N SER A 355 11.31 -7.21 -13.17
CA SER A 355 10.16 -7.43 -14.06
C SER A 355 8.84 -6.89 -13.49
N LYS A 356 8.69 -6.84 -12.15
CA LYS A 356 7.53 -6.20 -11.51
C LYS A 356 7.41 -4.71 -11.87
N ALA A 357 8.52 -3.98 -11.90
CA ALA A 357 8.53 -2.56 -12.24
C ALA A 357 8.13 -2.36 -13.70
N PHE A 358 8.68 -3.18 -14.60
CA PHE A 358 8.30 -3.18 -16.02
C PHE A 358 6.81 -3.46 -16.22
N ALA A 359 6.27 -4.46 -15.52
CA ALA A 359 4.88 -4.85 -15.57
C ALA A 359 3.95 -3.70 -15.14
N VAL A 360 4.27 -3.03 -14.03
CA VAL A 360 3.51 -1.88 -13.53
C VAL A 360 3.63 -0.67 -14.47
N LEU A 361 4.82 -0.38 -15.01
CA LEU A 361 5.03 0.67 -16.00
C LEU A 361 4.19 0.43 -17.27
N PHE A 362 4.24 -0.80 -17.79
CA PHE A 362 3.48 -1.23 -18.95
C PHE A 362 1.97 -1.05 -18.73
N PHE A 363 1.46 -1.50 -17.58
CA PHE A 363 0.05 -1.31 -17.24
C PHE A 363 -0.33 0.18 -17.17
N ALA A 364 0.49 1.01 -16.51
CA ALA A 364 0.24 2.45 -16.42
C ALA A 364 0.17 3.12 -17.81
N ILE A 365 1.06 2.75 -18.73
CA ILE A 365 1.06 3.24 -20.12
C ILE A 365 -0.20 2.77 -20.87
N ILE A 366 -0.60 1.49 -20.73
CA ILE A 366 -1.84 0.98 -21.34
C ILE A 366 -3.07 1.74 -20.86
N VAL A 367 -3.14 2.04 -19.56
CA VAL A 367 -4.26 2.82 -18.99
C VAL A 367 -4.31 4.20 -19.63
N ILE A 368 -3.18 4.91 -19.72
CA ILE A 368 -3.10 6.23 -20.37
C ILE A 368 -3.61 6.16 -21.81
N ILE A 369 -3.04 5.27 -22.63
CA ILE A 369 -3.38 5.15 -24.06
C ILE A 369 -4.86 4.78 -24.24
N SER A 370 -5.36 3.84 -23.44
CA SER A 370 -6.74 3.35 -23.54
C SER A 370 -7.75 4.44 -23.21
N ILE A 371 -7.50 5.27 -22.19
CA ILE A 371 -8.39 6.38 -21.83
C ILE A 371 -8.34 7.48 -22.89
N LEU A 372 -7.14 7.87 -23.34
CA LEU A 372 -6.97 8.92 -24.34
C LEU A 372 -7.55 8.54 -25.71
N SER A 373 -7.60 7.23 -26.03
CA SER A 373 -8.25 6.72 -27.24
C SER A 373 -9.79 6.84 -27.23
N LYS A 374 -10.40 7.28 -26.12
CA LYS A 374 -11.85 7.40 -25.88
C LYS A 374 -12.65 6.09 -26.08
N LYS A 375 -11.98 4.94 -25.95
CA LYS A 375 -12.60 3.60 -25.99
C LYS A 375 -12.79 2.97 -24.62
N THR A 376 -12.78 3.78 -23.56
CA THR A 376 -12.86 3.30 -22.17
C THR A 376 -14.17 3.73 -21.57
N GLU A 377 -14.96 2.75 -21.10
CA GLU A 377 -16.20 2.99 -20.39
C GLU A 377 -15.99 2.80 -18.88
N ILE A 378 -16.80 3.48 -18.07
CA ILE A 378 -16.77 3.33 -16.62
C ILE A 378 -17.72 2.21 -16.21
N ASN A 379 -17.26 1.33 -15.32
CA ASN A 379 -18.09 0.35 -14.66
C ASN A 379 -18.69 0.95 -13.38
N GLU A 380 -20.01 0.87 -13.21
CA GLU A 380 -20.68 1.31 -11.99
C GLU A 380 -20.48 0.30 -10.84
N ILE A 381 -19.25 0.24 -10.33
CA ILE A 381 -18.87 -0.64 -9.21
C ILE A 381 -19.07 0.02 -7.86
N THR A 382 -19.13 1.36 -7.82
CA THR A 382 -19.20 2.17 -6.61
C THR A 382 -20.63 2.57 -6.29
N ILE A 383 -21.41 1.69 -5.63
CA ILE A 383 -22.71 2.07 -5.06
C ILE A 383 -22.97 1.18 -3.84
N GLU A 384 -22.58 1.67 -2.67
CA GLU A 384 -23.31 1.46 -1.41
C GLU A 384 -23.45 2.87 -0.82
N ALA A 385 -24.70 3.38 -0.82
CA ALA A 385 -25.05 4.68 -0.26
C ALA A 385 -24.71 4.75 1.23
#